data_AF-A0A849VQ77-F1
#
_entry.id   AF-A0A849VQ77-F1
#
_cell.length_a   1.000
_cell.length_b   1.000
_cell.length_c   1.000
_cell.angle_alpha   90.00
_cell.angle_beta   90.00
_cell.angle_gamma   90.00
#
_symmetry.space_group_name_H-M   'P 1'
#
loop_
_entity.id
_entity.type
_entity.pdbx_description
1 polymer ?
#
loop_
_entity_poly.entity_id
_entity_poly.type
_entity_poly.pdbx_seq_one_letter_code
_entity_poly.pdbx_strand_id
1 'polypeptide(L)' 'MVRKLARLAPEPRRDYSLAALRSTMAAWSERARFRWALAQMAKDNPHLIDDIGLTSWQVEEEIAKRFWRR' A
#
# COMPACT_ATOMS: atom_id res chain seq x y z
N MET A 1 -28.36 -45.99 -7.76
CA MET A 1 -27.51 -45.14 -8.63
C MET A 1 -27.83 -43.67 -8.38
N VAL A 2 -26.86 -43.03 -7.70
CA VAL A 2 -26.55 -41.61 -7.48
C VAL A 2 -27.52 -40.51 -7.97
N ARG A 3 -28.13 -39.81 -7.02
CA ARG A 3 -28.57 -38.42 -7.17
C ARG A 3 -27.32 -37.52 -7.21
N LYS A 4 -27.05 -36.84 -8.33
CA LYS A 4 -26.07 -35.76 -8.38
C LYS A 4 -26.81 -34.43 -8.52
N LEU A 5 -27.25 -33.88 -7.38
CA LEU A 5 -27.64 -32.48 -7.31
C LEU A 5 -26.35 -31.66 -7.42
N ALA A 6 -26.07 -31.16 -8.62
CA ALA A 6 -25.09 -30.11 -8.83
C ALA A 6 -25.58 -28.86 -8.08
N ARG A 7 -25.19 -28.74 -6.81
CA ARG A 7 -25.30 -27.51 -6.04
C ARG A 7 -24.34 -26.53 -6.71
N LEU A 8 -24.88 -25.66 -7.56
CA LEU A 8 -24.16 -24.50 -8.09
C LEU A 8 -23.68 -23.70 -6.87
N ALA A 9 -22.39 -23.78 -6.58
CA ALA A 9 -21.76 -22.86 -5.64
C ALA A 9 -21.97 -21.44 -6.19
N PRO A 10 -22.28 -20.44 -5.35
CA PRO A 10 -22.29 -19.06 -5.81
C PRO A 10 -20.89 -18.73 -6.30
N GLU A 11 -20.77 -18.40 -7.58
CA GLU A 11 -19.54 -17.85 -8.17
C GLU A 11 -19.00 -16.73 -7.26
N PRO A 12 -17.71 -16.75 -6.89
CA PRO A 12 -17.14 -15.72 -6.05
C PRO A 12 -17.34 -14.36 -6.73
N ARG A 13 -18.12 -13.53 -6.04
CA ARG A 13 -18.71 -12.29 -6.54
C ARG A 13 -17.63 -11.37 -7.13
N ARG A 14 -17.77 -11.00 -8.41
CA ARG A 14 -16.89 -10.05 -9.12
C ARG A 14 -16.71 -8.71 -8.38
N ASP A 15 -17.68 -8.33 -7.55
CA ASP A 15 -17.62 -7.11 -6.72
C ASP A 15 -16.51 -7.16 -5.65
N TYR A 16 -16.18 -8.36 -5.13
CA TYR A 16 -15.03 -8.53 -4.21
C TYR A 16 -13.71 -8.20 -4.91
N SER A 17 -13.59 -8.44 -6.22
CA SER A 17 -12.38 -8.14 -6.99
C SER A 17 -12.20 -6.64 -7.15
N LEU A 18 -13.24 -5.90 -7.52
CA LEU A 18 -13.17 -4.44 -7.67
C LEU A 18 -12.94 -3.73 -6.34
N ALA A 19 -13.58 -4.19 -5.26
CA ALA A 19 -13.35 -3.65 -3.93
C ALA A 19 -11.90 -3.91 -3.46
N ALA A 20 -11.38 -5.13 -3.67
CA ALA A 20 -10.00 -5.47 -3.34
C ALA A 20 -8.98 -4.66 -4.16
N LEU A 21 -9.24 -4.46 -5.45
CA LEU A 21 -8.44 -3.60 -6.34
C LEU A 21 -8.42 -2.16 -5.83
N ARG A 22 -9.58 -1.58 -5.52
CA ARG A 22 -9.68 -0.22 -4.96
C ARG A 22 -8.92 -0.09 -3.65
N SER A 23 -9.04 -1.07 -2.75
CA SER A 23 -8.29 -1.10 -1.49
C SER A 23 -6.78 -1.16 -1.72
N THR A 24 -6.33 -1.94 -2.70
CA THR A 24 -4.91 -2.07 -3.04
C THR A 24 -4.36 -0.76 -3.62
N MET A 25 -5.12 -0.12 -4.52
CA MET A 25 -4.78 1.19 -5.07
C MET A 25 -4.75 2.26 -3.99
N ALA A 26 -5.73 2.29 -3.08
CA ALA A 26 -5.75 3.21 -1.94
C ALA A 26 -4.51 3.04 -1.05
N ALA A 27 -4.13 1.80 -0.74
CA ALA A 27 -2.92 1.50 0.04
C ALA A 27 -1.62 1.89 -0.69
N TRP A 28 -1.58 1.84 -2.03
CA TRP A 28 -0.46 2.36 -2.81
C TRP A 28 -0.44 3.90 -2.78
N SER A 29 -1.58 4.55 -2.96
CA SER A 29 -1.70 6.01 -2.92
C SER A 29 -1.33 6.60 -1.56
N GLU A 30 -1.73 5.95 -0.47
CA GLU A 30 -1.37 6.37 0.88
C GLU A 30 0.14 6.25 1.12
N ARG A 31 0.76 5.16 0.68
CA ARG A 31 2.22 5.00 0.73
C ARG A 31 2.97 6.05 -0.09
N ALA A 32 2.46 6.37 -1.28
CA ALA A 32 3.06 7.41 -2.12
C ALA A 32 2.97 8.78 -1.45
N ARG A 33 1.82 9.11 -0.84
CA ARG A 33 1.64 10.34 -0.05
C ARG A 33 2.57 10.40 1.16
N PHE A 34 2.70 9.30 1.89
CA PHE A 34 3.64 9.20 3.03
C PHE A 34 5.08 9.48 2.60
N ARG A 35 5.57 8.81 1.54
CA ARG A 35 6.93 9.03 1.03
C ARG A 35 7.14 10.46 0.54
N TRP A 36 6.13 11.05 -0.10
CA TRP A 36 6.20 12.44 -0.52
C TRP A 36 6.29 13.41 0.68
N ALA A 37 5.47 13.19 1.72
CA ALA A 37 5.53 14.00 2.95
C ALA A 37 6.89 13.85 3.65
N LEU A 38 7.43 12.63 3.70
CA LEU A 38 8.76 12.37 4.26
C LEU A 38 9.86 13.07 3.45
N ALA A 39 9.77 13.08 2.12
CA ALA A 39 10.70 13.81 1.26
C ALA A 39 10.63 15.32 1.47
N GLN A 40 9.43 15.89 1.63
CA GLN A 40 9.28 17.32 1.96
C GLN A 40 9.85 17.62 3.36
N MET A 41 9.56 16.78 4.35
CA MET A 41 10.10 16.95 5.70
C MET A 41 11.64 16.90 5.72
N ALA A 42 12.25 15.94 5.03
CA ALA A 42 13.70 15.84 4.92
C ALA A 42 14.34 17.05 4.23
N LYS A 43 13.64 17.64 3.25
CA LYS A 43 14.09 18.83 2.53
C LYS A 43 13.96 20.10 3.37
N ASP A 44 12.79 20.31 3.96
CA ASP A 44 12.43 21.58 4.58
C ASP A 44 12.85 21.64 6.06
N ASN A 45 12.84 20.49 6.75
CA ASN A 45 13.10 20.37 8.18
C ASN A 45 13.92 19.10 8.48
N PRO A 46 15.18 19.01 8.02
CA PRO A 46 15.99 17.80 8.16
C PRO A 46 16.20 17.37 9.62
N HIS A 47 16.24 18.31 10.57
CA HIS A 47 16.37 18.01 12.00
C HIS A 47 15.19 17.19 12.57
N LEU A 48 13.98 17.33 11.98
CA LEU A 48 12.82 16.56 12.41
C LEU A 48 12.93 15.08 12.05
N ILE A 49 13.74 14.73 11.05
CA ILE A 49 14.02 13.33 10.68
C ILE A 49 14.78 12.65 11.83
N ASP A 50 15.80 13.33 12.36
CA ASP A 50 16.58 12.84 13.51
C ASP A 50 15.71 12.77 14.78
N ASP A 51 14.82 13.74 15.00
CA ASP A 51 13.92 13.77 16.17
C ASP A 51 12.92 12.60 16.20
N ILE A 52 12.49 12.11 15.04
CA ILE A 52 11.63 10.91 14.94
C ILE A 52 12.44 9.60 14.89
N GLY A 53 13.76 9.68 15.09
CA GLY A 53 14.67 8.53 15.16
C GLY A 53 15.00 7.92 13.80
N LEU A 54 14.84 8.67 12.71
CA LEU A 54 15.29 8.28 11.38
C LEU A 54 16.59 9.00 11.03
N THR A 55 17.43 8.36 10.24
CA THR A 55 18.58 9.01 9.62
C THR A 55 18.23 9.44 8.19
N SER A 56 18.89 10.48 7.67
CA SER A 56 18.71 10.93 6.28
C SER A 56 18.91 9.80 5.27
N TRP A 57 19.85 8.89 5.51
CA TRP A 57 20.10 7.74 4.64
C TRP A 57 18.92 6.75 4.61
N GLN A 58 18.31 6.47 5.78
CA GLN A 58 17.11 5.63 5.84
C GLN A 58 15.94 6.28 5.11
N VAL A 59 15.80 7.60 5.21
CA VAL A 59 14.77 8.34 4.48
C VAL A 59 14.99 8.26 2.97
N GLU A 60 16.23 8.45 2.50
CA GLU A 60 16.57 8.30 1.08
C GLU A 60 16.27 6.88 0.58
N GLU A 61 16.59 5.85 1.36
CA GLU A 61 16.27 4.46 1.03
C GLU A 61 14.74 4.25 0.93
N GLU A 62 13.96 4.78 1.89
CA GLU A 62 12.50 4.68 1.88
C GLU A 62 11.85 5.41 0.70
N ILE A 63 12.40 6.56 0.29
CA ILE A 63 11.93 7.34 -0.87
C ILE A 63 12.30 6.64 -2.18
N ALA A 64 13.47 5.99 -2.24
CA ALA A 64 13.92 5.25 -3.42
C ALA A 64 13.09 3.97 -3.66
N LYS A 65 12.39 3.45 -2.65
CA LYS A 65 11.49 2.30 -2.81
C LYS A 65 10.41 2.59 -3.84
N ARG A 66 10.17 1.60 -4.70
CA ARG A 66 9.08 1.70 -5.67
C ARG A 66 7.70 1.64 -5.00
N PHE A 67 6.71 2.30 -5.59
CA PHE A 67 5.37 2.47 -4.98
C PHE A 67 4.68 1.16 -4.55
N TRP A 68 4.90 0.06 -5.29
CA TRP A 68 4.31 -1.25 -4.96
C TRP A 68 5.02 -1.95 -3.80
N ARG A 69 6.29 -1.61 -3.54
CA ARG A 69 7.12 -2.24 -2.52
C ARG A 69 6.79 -1.64 -1.14
N ARG A 70 6.65 -2.52 -0.16
CA ARG A 70 6.52 -2.19 1.25
C ARG A 70 7.92 -2.21 1.84
#